data_AF-A0A954WEC7-F1
#
_entry.id   AF-A0A954WEC7-F1
#
_cell.length_a   1.000
_cell.length_b   1.000
_cell.length_c   1.000
_cell.angle_alpha   90.00
_cell.angle_beta   90.00
_cell.angle_gamma   90.00
#
_symmetry.space_group_name_H-M   'P 1'
#
loop_
_entity.id
_entity.type
_entity.pdbx_description
1 polymer ?
#
loop_
_entity_poly.entity_id
_entity_poly.type
_entity_poly.pdbx_seq_one_letter_code
_entity_poly.pdbx_strand_id
1 'polypeptide(L)'
;GGSADGASAGSPIVPRTLPFNAVKVLYPLEKLAQIFEQTLQDALGHNQLADQPRIIYFEAQRVDVTADPDRQPDEAEWKTVTNTSHQYSLQQKFWAGSATDIIDPKYYDPTITMPVPPVLMTKLEPIALHSETEKMRRGPVSPQGDQEKTGDETGEQQPLDLTDPGAMPGPGVGPGQMTPGQFNPGAMVPGQMTPGQPGMPGYPGAPGAGYPGAPGAGYPGAPGAGMMPGGEGSYAPQSAEGSYGMMPGAGMMPGGEGSGMYGGYGMGQPMGFPEYKLVRFYDFGIVPGRVYRYRVRLWIEDPNRPQNPAVAPPAQMLEDAVALRVRQVEAEDATKENYRTYWRTTDWCEASDAAGVEVPSDLFVGSVTQPTMASVNVAGKSEVEIPRRADDEAEGDLVALLWGGRYGQLATNPRADTYPAMIPGEHKVRRGTVLNFTTNAEIVHPMTHEIKQLENYDFKMDAVVVDLRGGEVLPNEEKKDKPLTAPGEFAVIDADGNFIVRNELDTIEGFRMRTFADETEAAMAAAQPSMGYPGGAPGMAPGEGQIPGMEGSYDAMMGGGGLPGDGPTRRPRRPRNQGP
;
A
#
# COMPACT_ATOMS: atom_id res chain seq x y z
N GLY A 1 4.12 -19.61 -30.59
CA GLY A 1 5.11 -18.64 -30.09
C GLY A 1 4.60 -17.25 -30.38
N GLY A 2 4.10 -16.57 -29.35
CA GLY A 2 3.85 -15.12 -29.40
C GLY A 2 5.04 -14.43 -28.74
N SER A 3 5.72 -13.57 -29.48
CA SER A 3 6.89 -12.82 -29.02
C SER A 3 6.53 -12.00 -27.77
N ALA A 4 7.27 -12.21 -26.70
CA ALA A 4 7.23 -11.42 -25.47
C ALA A 4 8.09 -10.15 -25.61
N ASP A 5 8.03 -9.48 -26.76
CA ASP A 5 8.71 -8.21 -27.01
C ASP A 5 7.73 -7.08 -26.72
N GLY A 6 7.56 -6.77 -25.44
CA GLY A 6 6.67 -5.68 -25.02
C GLY A 6 6.51 -5.45 -23.52
N ALA A 7 7.24 -6.17 -22.66
CA ALA A 7 7.31 -5.79 -21.25
C ALA A 7 8.22 -4.58 -21.12
N SER A 8 7.64 -3.37 -21.16
CA SER A 8 8.29 -2.15 -20.69
C SER A 8 8.96 -2.44 -19.34
N ALA A 9 10.21 -2.02 -19.16
CA ALA A 9 10.96 -2.11 -17.90
C ALA A 9 9.99 -1.94 -16.72
N GLY A 10 9.86 -3.01 -15.91
CA GLY A 10 8.82 -3.11 -14.87
C GLY A 10 8.79 -1.82 -14.06
N SER A 11 7.60 -1.22 -13.96
CA SER A 11 7.45 0.00 -13.15
C SER A 11 8.03 -0.29 -11.76
N PRO A 12 8.91 0.57 -11.24
CA PRO A 12 9.56 0.33 -9.95
C PRO A 12 8.47 0.15 -8.88
N ILE A 13 8.63 -0.86 -8.01
CA ILE A 13 7.71 -1.11 -6.89
C ILE A 13 7.87 0.03 -5.89
N VAL A 14 6.84 0.87 -5.74
CA VAL A 14 6.90 2.08 -4.91
C VAL A 14 6.11 1.90 -3.61
N PRO A 15 6.75 1.90 -2.41
CA PRO A 15 6.02 2.06 -1.16
C PRO A 15 5.30 3.41 -1.15
N ARG A 16 4.02 3.38 -0.77
CA ARG A 16 3.16 4.55 -0.63
C ARG A 16 2.45 4.48 0.69
N THR A 17 2.30 5.62 1.34
CA THR A 17 1.40 5.71 2.49
C THR A 17 -0.01 5.92 1.95
N LEU A 18 -0.98 5.17 2.45
CA LEU A 18 -2.38 5.27 2.04
C LEU A 18 -3.26 5.05 3.27
N PRO A 19 -4.19 5.96 3.57
CA PRO A 19 -5.20 5.72 4.58
C PRO A 19 -6.21 4.71 4.04
N PHE A 20 -6.62 3.77 4.89
CA PHE A 20 -7.69 2.84 4.55
C PHE A 20 -8.41 2.36 5.79
N ASN A 21 -9.67 1.97 5.61
CA ASN A 21 -10.42 1.21 6.61
C ASN A 21 -10.36 -0.27 6.28
N ALA A 22 -10.02 -1.10 7.26
CA ALA A 22 -10.11 -2.56 7.17
C ALA A 22 -11.46 -3.01 7.73
N VAL A 23 -12.36 -3.44 6.86
CA VAL A 23 -13.72 -3.86 7.24
C VAL A 23 -13.76 -5.38 7.33
N LYS A 24 -14.25 -5.89 8.45
CA LYS A 24 -14.27 -7.30 8.81
C LYS A 24 -15.68 -7.66 9.30
N VAL A 25 -16.34 -8.59 8.62
CA VAL A 25 -17.71 -9.01 8.92
C VAL A 25 -17.74 -10.53 9.03
N LEU A 26 -18.45 -11.06 10.04
CA LEU A 26 -18.64 -12.49 10.19
C LEU A 26 -19.92 -12.92 9.50
N TYR A 27 -19.81 -13.93 8.65
CA TYR A 27 -20.94 -14.54 7.97
C TYR A 27 -21.28 -15.88 8.61
N PRO A 28 -22.51 -16.08 9.15
CA PRO A 28 -22.88 -17.30 9.89
C PRO A 28 -23.13 -18.49 8.94
N LEU A 29 -22.05 -19.10 8.45
CA LEU A 29 -22.09 -20.18 7.47
C LEU A 29 -22.84 -21.41 8.00
N GLU A 30 -22.68 -21.76 9.27
CA GLU A 30 -23.36 -22.92 9.86
C GLU A 30 -24.88 -22.75 9.84
N LYS A 31 -25.39 -21.58 10.27
CA LYS A 31 -26.83 -21.28 10.24
C LYS A 31 -27.39 -21.36 8.83
N LEU A 32 -26.63 -20.87 7.85
CA LEU A 32 -27.03 -20.95 6.45
C LEU A 32 -27.04 -22.39 5.93
N ALA A 33 -26.03 -23.19 6.27
CA ALA A 33 -26.00 -24.61 5.90
C ALA A 33 -27.20 -25.35 6.50
N GLN A 34 -27.56 -25.08 7.76
CA GLN A 34 -28.76 -25.62 8.40
C GLN A 34 -30.05 -25.20 7.69
N ILE A 35 -30.16 -23.94 7.25
CA ILE A 35 -31.32 -23.47 6.47
C ILE A 35 -31.40 -24.23 5.13
N PHE A 36 -30.28 -24.40 4.43
CA PHE A 36 -30.23 -25.16 3.18
C PHE A 36 -30.65 -26.61 3.39
N GLU A 37 -30.07 -27.28 4.39
CA GLU A 37 -30.41 -28.66 4.74
C GLU A 37 -31.89 -28.80 5.10
N GLN A 38 -32.42 -27.97 6.00
CA GLN A 38 -33.82 -28.02 6.40
C GLN A 38 -34.79 -27.76 5.24
N THR A 39 -34.42 -26.89 4.31
CA THR A 39 -35.27 -26.51 3.18
C THR A 39 -35.23 -27.53 2.04
N LEU A 40 -34.07 -28.14 1.80
CA LEU A 40 -33.82 -28.97 0.62
C LEU A 40 -33.77 -30.48 0.91
N GLN A 41 -33.62 -30.91 2.17
CA GLN A 41 -33.51 -32.34 2.51
C GLN A 41 -34.71 -33.17 2.03
N ASP A 42 -35.92 -32.59 2.05
CA ASP A 42 -37.16 -33.24 1.64
C ASP A 42 -37.54 -32.95 0.18
N ALA A 43 -36.72 -32.16 -0.54
CA ALA A 43 -36.98 -31.80 -1.92
C ALA A 43 -36.73 -32.98 -2.87
N LEU A 44 -37.59 -33.11 -3.90
CA LEU A 44 -37.41 -34.12 -4.93
C LEU A 44 -36.12 -33.83 -5.72
N GLY A 45 -35.16 -34.75 -5.66
CA GLY A 45 -33.86 -34.57 -6.32
C GLY A 45 -32.80 -33.89 -5.46
N HIS A 46 -32.98 -33.84 -4.14
CA HIS A 46 -31.96 -33.38 -3.20
C HIS A 46 -30.59 -34.01 -3.49
N ASN A 47 -29.57 -33.17 -3.57
CA ASN A 47 -28.19 -33.55 -3.77
C ASN A 47 -27.31 -32.88 -2.73
N GLN A 48 -26.88 -33.63 -1.72
CA GLN A 48 -26.06 -33.15 -0.60
C GLN A 48 -24.79 -32.39 -1.02
N LEU A 49 -24.23 -32.64 -2.19
CA LEU A 49 -23.04 -31.95 -2.68
C LEU A 49 -23.37 -30.64 -3.42
N ALA A 50 -24.51 -30.58 -4.11
CA ALA A 50 -24.92 -29.41 -4.88
C ALA A 50 -25.75 -28.43 -4.02
N ASP A 51 -26.51 -28.96 -3.06
CA ASP A 51 -27.42 -28.22 -2.19
C ASP A 51 -26.69 -27.66 -0.96
N GLN A 52 -25.47 -27.18 -1.16
CA GLN A 52 -24.70 -26.45 -0.16
C GLN A 52 -24.62 -24.98 -0.55
N PRO A 53 -24.61 -24.06 0.41
CA PRO A 53 -24.47 -22.66 0.09
C PRO A 53 -23.10 -22.37 -0.53
N ARG A 54 -23.10 -21.88 -1.77
CA ARG A 54 -21.88 -21.47 -2.47
C ARG A 54 -21.84 -19.95 -2.59
N ILE A 55 -20.97 -19.34 -1.80
CA ILE A 55 -20.75 -17.89 -1.86
C ILE A 55 -19.89 -17.60 -3.08
N ILE A 56 -20.34 -16.69 -3.94
CA ILE A 56 -19.65 -16.36 -5.19
C ILE A 56 -19.13 -14.92 -5.22
N TYR A 57 -19.65 -14.06 -4.35
CA TYR A 57 -19.37 -12.63 -4.38
C TYR A 57 -19.75 -11.94 -3.08
N PHE A 58 -19.16 -10.78 -2.82
CA PHE A 58 -19.70 -9.80 -1.89
C PHE A 58 -19.79 -8.42 -2.54
N GLU A 59 -20.71 -7.61 -2.03
CA GLU A 59 -20.81 -6.19 -2.31
C GLU A 59 -20.79 -5.41 -1.00
N ALA A 60 -20.01 -4.33 -0.95
CA ALA A 60 -19.89 -3.47 0.20
C ALA A 60 -20.30 -2.04 -0.14
N GLN A 61 -21.09 -1.46 0.77
CA GLN A 61 -21.50 -0.08 0.72
C GLN A 61 -20.94 0.70 1.91
N ARG A 62 -20.79 2.01 1.70
CA ARG A 62 -20.34 2.97 2.69
C ARG A 62 -21.25 4.19 2.68
N VAL A 63 -21.37 4.82 3.84
CA VAL A 63 -22.01 6.12 4.01
C VAL A 63 -21.15 7.00 4.92
N ASP A 64 -21.11 8.30 4.63
CA ASP A 64 -20.40 9.32 5.41
C ASP A 64 -21.31 9.78 6.57
N VAL A 65 -20.83 9.59 7.79
CA VAL A 65 -21.53 9.96 9.04
C VAL A 65 -20.71 10.98 9.84
N THR A 66 -19.79 11.70 9.21
CA THR A 66 -18.87 12.63 9.88
C THR A 66 -19.61 13.67 10.73
N ALA A 67 -20.76 14.16 10.27
CA ALA A 67 -21.52 15.20 10.97
C ALA A 67 -22.25 14.69 12.22
N ASP A 68 -22.66 13.43 12.23
CA ASP A 68 -23.34 12.77 13.33
C ASP A 68 -23.05 11.26 13.24
N PRO A 69 -22.02 10.76 13.95
CA PRO A 69 -21.61 9.37 13.91
C PRO A 69 -22.67 8.38 14.41
N ASP A 70 -23.67 8.84 15.18
CA ASP A 70 -24.67 8.00 15.84
C ASP A 70 -25.97 7.87 15.02
N ARG A 71 -26.22 8.76 14.06
CA ARG A 71 -27.43 8.73 13.23
C ARG A 71 -27.61 7.42 12.46
N GLN A 72 -28.87 7.06 12.20
CA GLN A 72 -29.20 6.03 11.22
C GLN A 72 -29.18 6.63 9.80
N PRO A 73 -28.36 6.11 8.88
CA PRO A 73 -28.28 6.65 7.52
C PRO A 73 -29.47 6.23 6.65
N ASP A 74 -29.96 7.14 5.79
CA ASP A 74 -31.02 6.83 4.83
C ASP A 74 -30.52 5.90 3.71
N GLU A 75 -31.42 5.06 3.16
CA GLU A 75 -31.08 4.07 2.11
C GLU A 75 -30.42 4.72 0.88
N ALA A 76 -30.83 5.93 0.51
CA ALA A 76 -30.32 6.66 -0.65
C ALA A 76 -28.89 7.21 -0.46
N GLU A 77 -28.39 7.27 0.77
CA GLU A 77 -27.05 7.79 1.06
C GLU A 77 -25.94 6.76 0.89
N TRP A 78 -26.30 5.47 0.94
CA TRP A 78 -25.37 4.37 0.80
C TRP A 78 -24.80 4.29 -0.62
N LYS A 79 -23.48 4.21 -0.71
CA LYS A 79 -22.76 4.12 -1.99
C LYS A 79 -21.94 2.84 -2.04
N THR A 80 -22.03 2.10 -3.14
CA THR A 80 -21.18 0.94 -3.39
C THR A 80 -19.74 1.41 -3.52
N VAL A 81 -18.88 0.94 -2.60
CA VAL A 81 -17.46 1.32 -2.56
C VAL A 81 -16.57 0.23 -3.15
N THR A 82 -16.94 -1.03 -2.98
CA THR A 82 -16.13 -2.14 -3.45
C THR A 82 -16.92 -3.44 -3.50
N ASN A 83 -16.30 -4.44 -4.13
CA ASN A 83 -16.81 -5.79 -4.30
C ASN A 83 -15.65 -6.76 -4.56
N THR A 84 -15.92 -8.06 -4.66
CA THR A 84 -14.89 -9.09 -4.88
C THR A 84 -14.03 -8.78 -6.11
N SER A 85 -14.63 -8.46 -7.26
CA SER A 85 -13.87 -8.18 -8.49
C SER A 85 -12.97 -6.95 -8.38
N HIS A 86 -13.47 -5.89 -7.76
CA HIS A 86 -12.72 -4.65 -7.57
C HIS A 86 -11.50 -4.88 -6.67
N GLN A 87 -11.66 -5.62 -5.57
CA GLN A 87 -10.56 -5.93 -4.65
C GLN A 87 -9.47 -6.79 -5.30
N TYR A 88 -9.86 -7.81 -6.08
CA TYR A 88 -8.87 -8.58 -6.86
C TYR A 88 -8.19 -7.71 -7.93
N SER A 89 -8.92 -6.80 -8.58
CA SER A 89 -8.32 -5.86 -9.52
C SER A 89 -7.32 -4.93 -8.84
N LEU A 90 -7.59 -4.47 -7.62
CA LEU A 90 -6.63 -3.69 -6.83
C LEU A 90 -5.39 -4.52 -6.51
N GLN A 91 -5.58 -5.78 -6.08
CA GLN A 91 -4.46 -6.69 -5.82
C GLN A 91 -3.56 -6.92 -7.03
N GLN A 92 -4.15 -7.17 -8.20
CA GLN A 92 -3.38 -7.49 -9.41
C GLN A 92 -2.73 -6.26 -10.04
N LYS A 93 -3.39 -5.11 -10.00
CA LYS A 93 -2.94 -3.92 -10.75
C LYS A 93 -2.21 -2.89 -9.90
N PHE A 94 -2.49 -2.83 -8.61
CA PHE A 94 -2.01 -1.76 -7.74
C PHE A 94 -0.97 -2.23 -6.72
N TRP A 95 -1.06 -3.48 -6.24
CA TRP A 95 -0.16 -4.00 -5.21
C TRP A 95 0.98 -4.84 -5.79
N ALA A 96 2.18 -4.69 -5.21
CA ALA A 96 3.34 -5.52 -5.51
C ALA A 96 3.29 -6.84 -4.72
N GLY A 97 2.16 -7.56 -4.82
CA GLY A 97 1.88 -8.79 -4.09
C GLY A 97 0.92 -8.59 -2.91
N SER A 98 0.91 -9.56 -1.99
CA SER A 98 0.07 -9.57 -0.79
C SER A 98 0.84 -10.13 0.39
N ALA A 99 0.53 -9.67 1.60
CA ALA A 99 1.08 -10.27 2.81
C ALA A 99 0.46 -11.66 3.04
N THR A 100 1.24 -12.59 3.58
CA THR A 100 0.75 -13.91 3.99
C THR A 100 -0.34 -13.74 5.04
N ASP A 101 -1.49 -14.36 4.81
CA ASP A 101 -2.60 -14.27 5.74
C ASP A 101 -2.26 -14.93 7.06
N ILE A 102 -2.77 -14.35 8.15
CA ILE A 102 -2.55 -14.83 9.51
C ILE A 102 -3.82 -15.43 10.11
N ILE A 103 -4.94 -15.43 9.38
CA ILE A 103 -6.19 -16.06 9.82
C ILE A 103 -6.11 -17.58 9.70
N ASP A 104 -6.74 -18.30 10.63
CA ASP A 104 -6.94 -19.74 10.50
C ASP A 104 -7.70 -20.06 9.19
N PRO A 105 -7.19 -21.00 8.34
CA PRO A 105 -7.82 -21.36 7.09
C PRO A 105 -9.29 -21.78 7.21
N LYS A 106 -9.73 -22.26 8.38
CA LYS A 106 -11.15 -22.60 8.60
C LYS A 106 -12.06 -21.38 8.45
N TYR A 107 -11.63 -20.18 8.80
CA TYR A 107 -12.42 -18.95 8.66
C TYR A 107 -12.21 -18.24 7.32
N TYR A 108 -11.16 -18.62 6.57
CA TYR A 108 -10.82 -18.04 5.29
C TYR A 108 -11.72 -18.58 4.17
N ASP A 109 -12.18 -17.70 3.29
CA ASP A 109 -12.76 -18.03 1.99
C ASP A 109 -12.22 -17.02 0.98
N PRO A 110 -11.46 -17.44 -0.05
CA PRO A 110 -10.81 -16.51 -0.98
C PRO A 110 -11.82 -15.57 -1.66
N THR A 111 -13.07 -15.99 -1.84
CA THR A 111 -14.12 -15.24 -2.54
C THR A 111 -14.56 -13.99 -1.78
N ILE A 112 -14.45 -14.01 -0.45
CA ILE A 112 -14.96 -12.96 0.45
C ILE A 112 -13.94 -12.46 1.47
N THR A 113 -12.85 -13.19 1.70
CA THR A 113 -11.74 -12.80 2.58
C THR A 113 -10.60 -12.23 1.73
N MET A 114 -10.67 -10.94 1.41
CA MET A 114 -9.68 -10.32 0.54
C MET A 114 -8.28 -10.35 1.17
N PRO A 115 -7.24 -10.64 0.39
CA PRO A 115 -5.88 -10.81 0.88
C PRO A 115 -5.34 -9.51 1.48
N VAL A 116 -4.50 -9.64 2.51
CA VAL A 116 -3.95 -8.48 3.22
C VAL A 116 -3.02 -7.69 2.28
N PRO A 117 -3.22 -6.38 2.11
CA PRO A 117 -2.33 -5.56 1.29
C PRO A 117 -0.90 -5.60 1.85
N PRO A 118 0.13 -5.38 1.02
CA PRO A 118 1.51 -5.33 1.48
C PRO A 118 1.72 -4.07 2.32
N VAL A 119 1.57 -4.20 3.64
CA VAL A 119 1.84 -3.13 4.60
C VAL A 119 3.25 -3.29 5.16
N LEU A 120 3.99 -2.19 5.25
CA LEU A 120 5.35 -2.18 5.79
C LEU A 120 5.30 -1.89 7.29
N MET A 121 6.15 -2.60 8.05
CA MET A 121 6.43 -2.33 9.48
C MET A 121 5.20 -2.26 10.39
N THR A 122 4.07 -2.85 9.98
CA THR A 122 2.79 -2.78 10.69
C THR A 122 2.37 -4.17 11.15
N LYS A 123 1.82 -4.28 12.37
CA LYS A 123 1.21 -5.51 12.85
C LYS A 123 -0.01 -5.85 11.98
N LEU A 124 -0.09 -7.09 11.50
CA LEU A 124 -1.18 -7.49 10.59
C LEU A 124 -2.48 -7.79 11.34
N GLU A 125 -2.41 -8.14 12.62
CA GLU A 125 -3.55 -8.55 13.44
C GLU A 125 -4.72 -7.56 13.40
N PRO A 126 -4.53 -6.24 13.60
CA PRO A 126 -5.64 -5.28 13.62
C PRO A 126 -6.37 -5.18 12.27
N ILE A 127 -5.67 -5.40 11.17
CA ILE A 127 -6.22 -5.27 9.81
C ILE A 127 -6.70 -6.59 9.22
N ALA A 128 -6.16 -7.73 9.68
CA ALA A 128 -6.42 -9.04 9.10
C ALA A 128 -7.41 -9.89 9.91
N LEU A 129 -7.48 -9.73 11.24
CA LEU A 129 -8.25 -10.61 12.12
C LEU A 129 -9.47 -9.92 12.72
N HIS A 130 -10.58 -10.66 12.79
CA HIS A 130 -11.75 -10.31 13.60
C HIS A 130 -11.57 -10.85 15.04
N SER A 131 -12.18 -10.23 16.04
CA SER A 131 -12.05 -10.62 17.46
C SER A 131 -12.46 -12.06 17.74
N GLU A 132 -13.45 -12.57 17.01
CA GLU A 132 -13.92 -13.95 17.14
C GLU A 132 -13.10 -14.94 16.29
N THR A 133 -12.37 -14.48 15.28
CA THR A 133 -11.56 -15.38 14.44
C THR A 133 -10.21 -15.68 15.09
N GLU A 134 -9.76 -16.92 14.94
CA GLU A 134 -8.46 -17.34 15.47
C GLU A 134 -7.33 -17.01 14.48
N LYS A 135 -6.17 -16.64 15.05
CA LYS A 135 -4.91 -16.59 14.32
C LYS A 135 -4.49 -18.00 13.96
N MET A 136 -4.00 -18.19 12.74
CA MET A 136 -3.35 -19.41 12.30
C MET A 136 -2.30 -19.78 13.33
N ARG A 137 -2.53 -20.90 14.04
CA ARG A 137 -1.49 -21.49 14.87
C ARG A 137 -0.39 -21.90 13.89
N ARG A 138 0.74 -21.19 13.92
CA ARG A 138 1.95 -21.78 13.38
C ARG A 138 2.09 -23.09 14.14
N GLY A 139 1.90 -24.21 13.43
CA GLY A 139 2.24 -25.52 13.98
C GLY A 139 3.63 -25.42 14.59
N PRO A 140 3.97 -26.25 15.59
CA PRO A 140 5.34 -26.29 16.08
C PRO A 140 6.21 -26.33 14.84
N VAL A 141 7.00 -25.27 14.62
CA VAL A 141 7.97 -25.26 13.55
C VAL A 141 8.78 -26.48 13.90
N SER A 142 8.58 -27.57 13.15
CA SER A 142 9.35 -28.78 13.36
C SER A 142 10.77 -28.25 13.41
N PRO A 143 11.53 -28.48 14.49
CA PRO A 143 12.94 -28.14 14.50
C PRO A 143 13.57 -29.07 13.46
N GLN A 144 13.40 -28.72 12.18
CA GLN A 144 14.21 -29.16 11.08
C GLN A 144 15.56 -28.64 11.49
N GLY A 145 16.33 -29.56 12.04
CA GLY A 145 17.50 -29.25 12.81
C GLY A 145 18.30 -28.18 12.10
N ASP A 146 18.49 -27.07 12.79
CA ASP A 146 19.82 -26.52 12.89
C ASP A 146 20.71 -27.65 13.44
N GLN A 147 21.03 -28.64 12.59
CA GLN A 147 22.35 -29.20 12.61
C GLN A 147 23.23 -28.01 12.27
N GLU A 148 23.61 -27.27 13.32
CA GLU A 148 24.89 -26.62 13.35
C GLU A 148 25.84 -27.64 12.74
N LYS A 149 26.26 -27.40 11.49
CA LYS A 149 27.55 -27.86 11.04
C LYS A 149 28.55 -27.12 11.92
N THR A 150 28.71 -27.60 13.15
CA THR A 150 29.94 -27.45 13.91
C THR A 150 31.00 -28.14 13.07
N GLY A 151 31.62 -27.38 12.18
CA GLY A 151 32.90 -27.72 11.58
C GLY A 151 33.95 -27.69 12.68
N ASP A 152 33.97 -28.73 13.50
CA ASP A 152 35.12 -29.05 14.35
C ASP A 152 36.06 -29.92 13.50
N GLU A 153 36.87 -29.24 12.69
CA GLU A 153 38.03 -29.82 12.03
C GLU A 153 39.15 -30.02 13.06
N THR A 154 39.01 -31.02 13.92
CA THR A 154 40.16 -31.62 14.64
C THR A 154 39.96 -33.13 14.73
N GLY A 155 39.99 -33.79 13.56
CA GLY A 155 40.16 -35.23 13.45
C GLY A 155 41.63 -35.57 13.29
N GLU A 156 42.26 -36.03 14.38
CA GLU A 156 43.58 -36.65 14.41
C GLU A 156 43.70 -37.73 13.32
N GLN A 157 44.73 -37.60 12.50
CA GLN A 157 45.13 -38.61 11.53
C GLN A 157 45.62 -39.85 12.30
N GLN A 158 44.81 -40.90 12.33
CA GLN A 158 45.32 -42.23 12.63
C GLN A 158 46.22 -42.69 11.47
N PRO A 159 47.42 -43.24 11.73
CA PRO A 159 48.26 -43.80 10.68
C PRO A 159 47.56 -45.02 10.07
N LEU A 160 47.23 -44.92 8.78
CA LEU A 160 46.73 -46.02 7.96
C LEU A 160 47.82 -47.10 7.82
N ASP A 161 47.52 -48.29 8.36
CA ASP A 161 48.24 -49.54 8.16
C ASP A 161 48.08 -49.98 6.70
N LEU A 162 49.17 -49.87 5.95
CA LEU A 162 49.30 -50.17 4.52
C LEU A 162 49.79 -51.61 4.34
N THR A 163 48.91 -52.59 4.55
CA THR A 163 49.14 -53.99 4.14
C THR A 163 47.86 -54.66 3.62
N ASP A 164 47.32 -54.17 2.50
CA ASP A 164 46.41 -54.97 1.66
C ASP A 164 46.63 -54.71 0.16
N PRO A 165 47.21 -55.66 -0.60
CA PRO A 165 47.45 -55.53 -2.03
C PRO A 165 46.25 -56.07 -2.82
N GLY A 166 45.24 -55.23 -3.09
CA GLY A 166 44.05 -55.77 -3.75
C GLY A 166 42.95 -54.82 -4.24
N ALA A 167 43.21 -53.56 -4.57
CA ALA A 167 42.19 -52.75 -5.27
C ALA A 167 42.81 -51.66 -6.16
N MET A 168 42.52 -51.73 -7.46
CA MET A 168 42.93 -50.72 -8.45
C MET A 168 42.08 -49.44 -8.37
N PRO A 169 42.61 -48.28 -8.82
CA PRO A 169 42.05 -46.97 -8.56
C PRO A 169 41.10 -46.48 -9.66
N GLY A 170 39.99 -45.85 -9.26
CA GLY A 170 39.17 -45.00 -10.14
C GLY A 170 39.58 -43.52 -9.98
N PRO A 171 39.61 -42.72 -11.06
CA PRO A 171 40.22 -41.40 -11.04
C PRO A 171 39.30 -40.36 -10.37
N GLY A 172 39.86 -39.63 -9.42
CA GLY A 172 39.24 -38.48 -8.79
C GLY A 172 39.29 -37.22 -9.65
N VAL A 173 38.28 -36.37 -9.48
CA VAL A 173 38.32 -34.93 -9.79
C VAL A 173 37.59 -34.20 -8.67
N GLY A 174 38.25 -33.17 -8.13
CA GLY A 174 37.93 -32.52 -6.85
C GLY A 174 36.77 -31.50 -6.85
N PRO A 175 36.58 -30.81 -5.71
CA PRO A 175 35.39 -30.01 -5.44
C PRO A 175 35.56 -28.57 -5.94
N GLY A 176 34.68 -28.17 -6.86
CA GLY A 176 34.53 -26.80 -7.35
C GLY A 176 33.09 -26.34 -7.18
N GLN A 177 32.96 -25.18 -6.54
CA GLN A 177 31.74 -24.40 -6.31
C GLN A 177 30.76 -24.42 -7.49
N MET A 178 29.45 -24.64 -7.23
CA MET A 178 28.40 -24.25 -8.18
C MET A 178 27.15 -23.68 -7.49
N THR A 179 26.81 -22.51 -7.99
CA THR A 179 25.62 -21.68 -7.82
C THR A 179 24.37 -22.36 -8.43
N PRO A 180 23.18 -22.34 -7.80
CA PRO A 180 21.99 -22.94 -8.38
C PRO A 180 21.26 -21.94 -9.31
N GLY A 181 21.30 -22.20 -10.61
CA GLY A 181 20.48 -21.48 -11.58
C GLY A 181 20.67 -22.02 -12.99
N GLN A 182 19.61 -22.67 -13.51
CA GLN A 182 19.30 -23.01 -14.92
C GLN A 182 19.05 -24.50 -15.11
N PHE A 183 17.77 -24.86 -15.18
CA PHE A 183 17.32 -26.03 -15.93
C PHE A 183 16.25 -25.60 -16.92
N ASN A 184 16.57 -25.79 -18.19
CA ASN A 184 15.68 -25.66 -19.35
C ASN A 184 15.75 -27.01 -20.07
N PRO A 185 14.65 -27.79 -20.16
CA PRO A 185 14.66 -29.02 -20.92
C PRO A 185 13.90 -28.87 -22.25
N GLY A 186 14.58 -29.21 -23.35
CA GLY A 186 13.92 -29.82 -24.50
C GLY A 186 13.93 -29.03 -25.80
N ALA A 187 15.06 -29.06 -26.51
CA ALA A 187 15.12 -28.83 -27.94
C ALA A 187 14.84 -30.14 -28.70
N MET A 188 13.77 -30.17 -29.50
CA MET A 188 13.67 -31.04 -30.67
C MET A 188 13.26 -30.16 -31.86
N VAL A 189 14.12 -30.12 -32.88
CA VAL A 189 13.87 -29.45 -34.16
C VAL A 189 13.54 -30.54 -35.18
N PRO A 190 12.47 -30.35 -35.98
CA PRO A 190 12.63 -30.60 -37.40
C PRO A 190 11.93 -29.55 -38.29
N GLY A 191 12.64 -29.08 -39.31
CA GLY A 191 12.03 -28.66 -40.57
C GLY A 191 11.93 -27.16 -40.83
N GLN A 192 13.02 -26.57 -41.33
CA GLN A 192 13.02 -25.31 -42.07
C GLN A 192 12.29 -25.47 -43.40
N MET A 193 11.37 -24.56 -43.73
CA MET A 193 11.20 -24.00 -45.09
C MET A 193 10.64 -22.57 -45.02
N THR A 194 11.40 -21.63 -45.56
CA THR A 194 11.00 -20.30 -46.08
C THR A 194 11.76 -20.18 -47.43
N PRO A 195 11.48 -19.25 -48.38
CA PRO A 195 10.44 -18.21 -48.49
C PRO A 195 9.78 -18.12 -49.90
N GLY A 196 8.69 -17.35 -50.03
CA GLY A 196 8.09 -17.10 -51.34
C GLY A 196 7.00 -16.04 -51.40
N GLN A 197 7.43 -14.80 -51.64
CA GLN A 197 6.79 -13.80 -52.51
C GLN A 197 5.69 -12.82 -51.99
N PRO A 198 5.57 -11.66 -52.67
CA PRO A 198 5.28 -10.35 -52.07
C PRO A 198 4.07 -9.61 -52.67
N GLY A 199 3.77 -8.45 -52.09
CA GLY A 199 2.90 -7.42 -52.69
C GLY A 199 1.46 -7.52 -52.18
N MET A 200 0.70 -6.45 -51.97
CA MET A 200 0.86 -5.06 -52.38
C MET A 200 -0.12 -4.21 -51.52
N PRO A 201 -0.06 -2.87 -51.64
CA PRO A 201 -0.36 -1.92 -50.59
C PRO A 201 -1.75 -1.28 -50.69
N GLY A 202 -2.21 -0.78 -49.55
CA GLY A 202 -2.44 0.65 -49.43
C GLY A 202 -3.90 1.14 -49.38
N TYR A 203 -4.02 2.18 -48.55
CA TYR A 203 -4.95 3.30 -48.62
C TYR A 203 -6.28 3.20 -47.84
N PRO A 204 -6.79 4.37 -47.36
CA PRO A 204 -6.99 4.66 -45.94
C PRO A 204 -8.37 5.31 -45.73
N GLY A 205 -8.58 5.91 -44.56
CA GLY A 205 -9.46 7.08 -44.46
C GLY A 205 -10.81 6.82 -43.80
N ALA A 206 -10.90 7.28 -42.56
CA ALA A 206 -12.11 7.66 -41.85
C ALA A 206 -12.87 8.81 -42.58
N PRO A 207 -13.81 9.50 -41.93
CA PRO A 207 -15.09 9.10 -41.35
C PRO A 207 -16.25 9.89 -42.00
N GLY A 208 -17.50 9.43 -41.91
CA GLY A 208 -18.62 10.14 -42.55
C GLY A 208 -19.95 9.97 -41.84
N ALA A 209 -20.30 10.95 -41.01
CA ALA A 209 -21.67 11.25 -40.61
C ALA A 209 -22.48 11.76 -41.83
N GLY A 210 -23.75 11.39 -41.94
CA GLY A 210 -24.61 11.87 -43.03
C GLY A 210 -26.06 11.43 -42.94
N TYR A 211 -26.85 12.26 -42.25
CA TYR A 211 -28.28 12.57 -42.35
C TYR A 211 -29.34 11.58 -42.89
N PRO A 212 -30.53 11.55 -42.23
CA PRO A 212 -31.73 10.86 -42.69
C PRO A 212 -32.63 11.74 -43.56
N GLY A 213 -33.40 11.08 -44.44
CA GLY A 213 -34.65 11.61 -44.98
C GLY A 213 -34.66 11.84 -46.48
N ALA A 214 -35.45 11.06 -47.20
CA ALA A 214 -36.62 11.54 -47.94
C ALA A 214 -37.22 10.43 -48.81
N PRO A 215 -38.53 10.52 -49.13
CA PRO A 215 -39.39 9.40 -49.50
C PRO A 215 -39.67 9.34 -51.00
N GLY A 216 -40.21 8.21 -51.45
CA GLY A 216 -40.95 8.17 -52.71
C GLY A 216 -40.79 6.85 -53.46
N ALA A 217 -41.89 6.10 -53.56
CA ALA A 217 -42.54 5.72 -54.83
C ALA A 217 -41.78 4.64 -55.60
N GLY A 218 -42.33 3.47 -55.91
CA GLY A 218 -43.70 3.03 -56.06
C GLY A 218 -43.71 2.01 -57.20
N TYR A 219 -44.77 1.20 -57.26
CA TYR A 219 -45.17 0.35 -58.40
C TYR A 219 -44.52 -1.05 -58.56
N PRO A 220 -45.23 -2.02 -59.20
CA PRO A 220 -45.73 -3.23 -58.54
C PRO A 220 -45.62 -4.52 -59.41
N GLY A 221 -46.07 -5.65 -58.85
CA GLY A 221 -46.38 -6.87 -59.61
C GLY A 221 -45.15 -7.69 -60.00
N ALA A 222 -45.18 -9.00 -60.15
CA ALA A 222 -46.27 -9.98 -60.16
C ALA A 222 -45.62 -11.39 -59.95
N PRO A 223 -46.28 -12.53 -60.20
CA PRO A 223 -46.34 -13.65 -59.25
C PRO A 223 -45.68 -14.95 -59.74
N GLY A 224 -45.56 -15.95 -58.87
CA GLY A 224 -45.30 -17.35 -59.26
C GLY A 224 -44.66 -18.13 -58.11
N ALA A 225 -45.38 -18.98 -57.37
CA ALA A 225 -45.92 -20.30 -57.72
C ALA A 225 -44.87 -21.43 -57.69
N GLY A 226 -45.18 -22.49 -56.94
CA GLY A 226 -44.49 -23.80 -56.93
C GLY A 226 -44.03 -24.18 -55.52
N MET A 227 -44.82 -24.84 -54.66
CA MET A 227 -45.10 -26.29 -54.65
C MET A 227 -43.83 -27.15 -54.86
N MET A 228 -43.32 -27.83 -53.84
CA MET A 228 -43.73 -29.20 -53.51
C MET A 228 -43.10 -29.75 -52.20
N PRO A 229 -43.80 -30.69 -51.53
CA PRO A 229 -43.34 -31.46 -50.37
C PRO A 229 -42.84 -32.88 -50.77
N GLY A 230 -42.10 -33.55 -49.88
CA GLY A 230 -42.08 -35.02 -49.81
C GLY A 230 -40.72 -35.72 -49.88
N GLY A 231 -40.62 -36.81 -49.11
CA GLY A 231 -39.52 -37.79 -49.06
C GLY A 231 -38.98 -37.90 -47.63
N GLU A 232 -39.50 -38.71 -46.71
CA GLU A 232 -39.82 -40.16 -46.77
C GLU A 232 -38.62 -40.99 -47.27
N GLY A 233 -37.99 -41.69 -46.33
CA GLY A 233 -36.76 -42.45 -46.56
C GLY A 233 -36.30 -43.19 -45.30
N SER A 234 -37.15 -44.11 -44.85
CA SER A 234 -36.92 -45.18 -43.88
C SER A 234 -35.66 -46.02 -44.13
N TYR A 235 -34.87 -46.32 -43.09
CA TYR A 235 -34.28 -47.64 -42.81
C TYR A 235 -33.83 -47.72 -41.34
N ALA A 236 -34.41 -48.66 -40.61
CA ALA A 236 -33.91 -49.19 -39.33
C ALA A 236 -33.27 -50.58 -39.61
N PRO A 237 -32.94 -51.38 -38.60
CA PRO A 237 -31.78 -51.31 -37.70
C PRO A 237 -30.88 -52.54 -37.89
N GLN A 238 -29.60 -52.50 -37.46
CA GLN A 238 -28.81 -53.72 -37.36
C GLN A 238 -27.90 -53.73 -36.13
N SER A 239 -28.22 -54.69 -35.27
CA SER A 239 -27.45 -55.26 -34.17
C SER A 239 -26.18 -55.98 -34.65
N ALA A 240 -25.06 -55.79 -33.94
CA ALA A 240 -23.98 -56.77 -33.74
C ALA A 240 -23.04 -56.18 -32.66
N GLU A 241 -23.06 -56.72 -31.45
CA GLU A 241 -22.13 -57.76 -30.97
C GLU A 241 -20.65 -57.38 -31.08
N GLY A 242 -20.05 -57.19 -29.89
CA GLY A 242 -18.73 -57.69 -29.55
C GLY A 242 -17.51 -56.93 -30.08
N SER A 243 -16.77 -56.28 -29.17
CA SER A 243 -15.36 -56.61 -29.00
C SER A 243 -14.77 -55.98 -27.75
N TYR A 244 -14.33 -56.85 -26.85
CA TYR A 244 -13.41 -56.56 -25.77
C TYR A 244 -12.05 -56.15 -26.37
N GLY A 245 -11.64 -54.91 -26.13
CA GLY A 245 -10.29 -54.42 -26.43
C GLY A 245 -9.55 -54.10 -25.14
N MET A 246 -8.98 -55.12 -24.50
CA MET A 246 -7.97 -54.95 -23.45
C MET A 246 -6.73 -54.26 -24.03
N MET A 247 -6.27 -53.16 -23.43
CA MET A 247 -4.90 -52.70 -23.59
C MET A 247 -4.08 -53.07 -22.34
N PRO A 248 -3.07 -53.95 -22.47
CA PRO A 248 -2.03 -54.14 -21.47
C PRO A 248 -0.87 -53.19 -21.77
N GLY A 249 -0.42 -52.43 -20.78
CA GLY A 249 0.69 -51.50 -21.01
C GLY A 249 1.12 -50.72 -19.79
N ALA A 250 1.41 -51.42 -18.70
CA ALA A 250 2.08 -50.86 -17.53
C ALA A 250 3.45 -50.30 -17.92
N GLY A 251 3.61 -48.98 -17.78
CA GLY A 251 4.88 -48.28 -17.78
C GLY A 251 4.91 -47.36 -16.57
N MET A 252 5.41 -47.88 -15.44
CA MET A 252 5.73 -47.09 -14.25
C MET A 252 6.83 -46.08 -14.61
N MET A 253 6.55 -44.78 -14.44
CA MET A 253 7.60 -43.76 -14.34
C MET A 253 7.70 -43.28 -12.89
N PRO A 254 8.83 -43.50 -12.21
CA PRO A 254 9.14 -42.88 -10.93
C PRO A 254 9.86 -41.54 -11.16
N GLY A 255 9.48 -40.52 -10.39
CA GLY A 255 10.28 -39.30 -10.25
C GLY A 255 9.79 -38.11 -11.08
N GLY A 256 8.83 -37.38 -10.53
CA GLY A 256 8.44 -36.05 -10.99
C GLY A 256 8.16 -35.18 -9.76
N GLU A 257 9.22 -34.72 -9.11
CA GLU A 257 9.16 -33.68 -8.08
C GLU A 257 8.67 -32.36 -8.67
N GLY A 258 7.81 -31.67 -7.93
CA GLY A 258 7.70 -30.22 -8.02
C GLY A 258 6.69 -29.69 -9.04
N SER A 259 5.40 -29.85 -8.77
CA SER A 259 4.36 -28.93 -9.24
C SER A 259 3.22 -28.92 -8.24
N GLY A 260 3.05 -27.77 -7.57
CA GLY A 260 2.11 -27.54 -6.48
C GLY A 260 0.68 -27.94 -6.84
N MET A 261 0.31 -29.14 -6.40
CA MET A 261 -1.02 -29.69 -6.55
C MET A 261 -1.88 -29.14 -5.41
N TYR A 262 -2.50 -27.98 -5.65
CA TYR A 262 -3.74 -27.56 -4.99
C TYR A 262 -4.83 -28.58 -5.39
N GLY A 263 -4.88 -29.73 -4.73
CA GLY A 263 -5.74 -30.81 -5.15
C GLY A 263 -5.57 -32.06 -4.32
N GLY A 264 -5.89 -31.96 -3.03
CA GLY A 264 -5.77 -33.08 -2.11
C GLY A 264 -6.22 -32.68 -0.72
N TYR A 265 -7.46 -32.21 -0.58
CA TYR A 265 -8.13 -32.29 0.72
C TYR A 265 -8.25 -33.79 1.03
N GLY A 266 -7.28 -34.29 1.79
CA GLY A 266 -7.30 -35.64 2.32
C GLY A 266 -8.61 -35.85 3.08
N MET A 267 -9.18 -37.05 2.92
CA MET A 267 -10.33 -37.59 3.62
C MET A 267 -10.07 -37.73 5.14
N GLY A 268 -9.55 -36.69 5.78
CA GLY A 268 -9.63 -36.50 7.22
C GLY A 268 -11.08 -36.22 7.57
N GLN A 269 -11.52 -36.75 8.71
CA GLN A 269 -12.81 -36.50 9.36
C GLN A 269 -13.38 -35.11 9.05
N PRO A 270 -14.71 -34.96 8.86
CA PRO A 270 -15.32 -33.67 8.61
C PRO A 270 -14.92 -32.73 9.75
N MET A 271 -13.93 -31.88 9.49
CA MET A 271 -13.66 -30.72 10.32
C MET A 271 -14.98 -29.98 10.33
N GLY A 272 -15.63 -29.94 11.50
CA GLY A 272 -16.96 -29.34 11.65
C GLY A 272 -16.99 -28.00 10.92
N PHE A 273 -18.08 -27.74 10.20
CA PHE A 273 -18.25 -26.46 9.52
C PHE A 273 -17.96 -25.33 10.51
N PRO A 274 -17.11 -24.37 10.16
CA PRO A 274 -16.88 -23.23 11.03
C PRO A 274 -18.22 -22.51 11.21
N GLU A 275 -18.52 -22.08 12.43
CA GLU A 275 -19.76 -21.35 12.74
C GLU A 275 -19.92 -20.14 11.80
N TYR A 276 -18.80 -19.48 11.48
CA TYR A 276 -18.73 -18.34 10.58
C TYR A 276 -17.55 -18.38 9.60
N LYS A 277 -17.67 -17.60 8.52
CA LYS A 277 -16.58 -17.22 7.62
C LYS A 277 -16.29 -15.73 7.72
N LEU A 278 -15.04 -15.32 7.51
CA LEU A 278 -14.68 -13.91 7.51
C LEU A 278 -14.89 -13.28 6.14
N VAL A 279 -15.77 -12.28 6.05
CA VAL A 279 -15.74 -11.31 4.95
C VAL A 279 -14.76 -10.20 5.34
N ARG A 280 -13.75 -9.95 4.50
CA ARG A 280 -12.73 -8.91 4.74
C ARG A 280 -12.47 -8.13 3.47
N PHE A 281 -12.48 -6.81 3.56
CA PHE A 281 -12.05 -5.94 2.47
C PHE A 281 -11.38 -4.67 3.00
N TYR A 282 -10.70 -3.96 2.11
CA TYR A 282 -9.98 -2.74 2.43
C TYR A 282 -10.51 -1.58 1.58
N ASP A 283 -10.93 -0.52 2.25
CA ASP A 283 -11.44 0.68 1.60
C ASP A 283 -10.36 1.76 1.58
N PHE A 284 -9.66 1.86 0.45
CA PHE A 284 -8.65 2.89 0.18
C PHE A 284 -9.24 4.20 -0.37
N GLY A 285 -10.56 4.25 -0.55
CA GLY A 285 -11.27 5.43 -1.06
C GLY A 285 -11.78 6.35 0.05
N ILE A 286 -11.23 6.24 1.27
CA ILE A 286 -11.60 7.08 2.41
C ILE A 286 -10.91 8.43 2.36
N VAL A 287 -11.53 9.42 2.98
CA VAL A 287 -10.94 10.72 3.26
C VAL A 287 -10.68 10.78 4.76
N PRO A 288 -9.43 10.89 5.23
CA PRO A 288 -9.12 11.08 6.63
C PRO A 288 -9.77 12.32 7.22
N GLY A 289 -10.00 12.26 8.53
CA GLY A 289 -10.87 13.17 9.25
C GLY A 289 -12.35 12.91 9.01
N ARG A 290 -12.71 11.94 8.16
CA ARG A 290 -14.11 11.52 7.97
C ARG A 290 -14.40 10.20 8.62
N VAL A 291 -15.64 10.09 9.05
CA VAL A 291 -16.17 8.92 9.74
C VAL A 291 -17.21 8.25 8.85
N TYR A 292 -17.10 6.93 8.74
CA TYR A 292 -17.90 6.13 7.82
C TYR A 292 -18.56 4.96 8.53
N ARG A 293 -19.73 4.56 8.04
CA ARG A 293 -20.32 3.25 8.35
C ARG A 293 -20.35 2.38 7.11
N TYR A 294 -20.28 1.08 7.32
CA TYR A 294 -20.23 0.07 6.27
C TYR A 294 -21.36 -0.92 6.41
N ARG A 295 -21.81 -1.47 5.28
CA ARG A 295 -22.66 -2.65 5.25
C ARG A 295 -22.29 -3.53 4.07
N VAL A 296 -22.57 -4.82 4.20
CA VAL A 296 -22.16 -5.84 3.25
C VAL A 296 -23.36 -6.73 2.95
N ARG A 297 -23.44 -7.20 1.70
CA ARG A 297 -24.31 -8.30 1.31
C ARG A 297 -23.52 -9.32 0.51
N LEU A 298 -23.94 -10.57 0.57
CA LEU A 298 -23.32 -11.65 -0.18
C LEU A 298 -24.18 -12.04 -1.37
N TRP A 299 -23.50 -12.54 -2.41
CA TRP A 299 -24.17 -13.19 -3.52
C TRP A 299 -23.88 -14.68 -3.40
N ILE A 300 -24.96 -15.45 -3.35
CA ILE A 300 -24.95 -16.89 -3.15
C ILE A 300 -25.47 -17.51 -4.44
N GLU A 301 -24.82 -18.56 -4.92
CA GLU A 301 -25.29 -19.31 -6.07
C GLU A 301 -26.72 -19.81 -5.81
N ASP A 302 -27.59 -19.65 -6.81
CA ASP A 302 -28.96 -20.15 -6.75
C ASP A 302 -28.95 -21.66 -7.02
N PRO A 303 -29.29 -22.52 -6.04
CA PRO A 303 -29.28 -23.97 -6.25
C PRO A 303 -30.29 -24.40 -7.32
N ASN A 304 -31.33 -23.60 -7.57
CA ASN A 304 -32.35 -23.88 -8.60
C ASN A 304 -31.94 -23.38 -9.99
N ARG A 305 -30.89 -22.55 -10.06
CA ARG A 305 -30.38 -21.99 -11.31
C ARG A 305 -28.86 -21.78 -11.23
N PRO A 306 -28.08 -22.85 -11.04
CA PRO A 306 -26.64 -22.76 -10.84
C PRO A 306 -25.92 -22.19 -12.07
N GLN A 307 -24.65 -21.80 -11.87
CA GLN A 307 -23.81 -21.23 -12.92
C GLN A 307 -23.68 -22.19 -14.10
N ASN A 308 -23.48 -23.48 -13.81
CA ASN A 308 -23.48 -24.54 -14.80
C ASN A 308 -24.91 -25.02 -15.05
N PRO A 309 -25.51 -24.78 -16.22
CA PRO A 309 -26.88 -25.20 -16.50
C PRO A 309 -27.07 -26.71 -16.48
N ALA A 310 -26.01 -27.50 -16.70
CA ALA A 310 -26.09 -28.97 -16.75
C ALA A 310 -26.39 -29.61 -15.39
N VAL A 311 -26.14 -28.90 -14.29
CA VAL A 311 -26.46 -29.35 -12.92
C VAL A 311 -27.71 -28.70 -12.37
N ALA A 312 -28.42 -27.90 -13.17
CA ALA A 312 -29.67 -27.28 -12.75
C ALA A 312 -30.77 -28.36 -12.60
N PRO A 313 -31.55 -28.33 -11.51
CA PRO A 313 -32.68 -29.24 -11.36
C PRO A 313 -33.72 -28.97 -12.48
N PRO A 314 -34.37 -30.02 -13.01
CA PRO A 314 -35.43 -29.85 -13.99
C PRO A 314 -36.59 -29.08 -13.36
N ALA A 315 -37.25 -28.21 -14.13
CA ALA A 315 -38.35 -27.35 -13.64
C ALA A 315 -39.52 -28.11 -13.00
N GLN A 316 -39.66 -29.42 -13.27
CA GLN A 316 -40.68 -30.30 -12.68
C GLN A 316 -40.37 -30.70 -11.23
N MET A 317 -39.11 -30.58 -10.79
CA MET A 317 -38.67 -30.83 -9.42
C MET A 317 -38.75 -29.58 -8.54
N LEU A 318 -39.03 -28.42 -9.13
CA LEU A 318 -39.15 -27.16 -8.42
C LEU A 318 -40.59 -26.94 -7.95
N GLU A 319 -40.74 -26.35 -6.77
CA GLU A 319 -42.04 -25.81 -6.32
C GLU A 319 -42.55 -24.75 -7.31
N ASP A 320 -43.87 -24.67 -7.52
CA ASP A 320 -44.50 -23.77 -8.50
C ASP A 320 -44.02 -22.32 -8.38
N ALA A 321 -43.88 -21.80 -7.16
CA ALA A 321 -43.39 -20.44 -6.91
C ALA A 321 -41.92 -20.28 -7.34
N VAL A 322 -41.08 -21.28 -7.08
CA VAL A 322 -39.66 -21.28 -7.46
C VAL A 322 -39.51 -21.43 -8.97
N ALA A 323 -40.27 -22.32 -9.59
CA ALA A 323 -40.31 -22.50 -11.04
C ALA A 323 -40.75 -21.22 -11.76
N LEU A 324 -41.78 -20.55 -11.26
CA LEU A 324 -42.24 -19.26 -11.80
C LEU A 324 -41.14 -18.20 -11.72
N ARG A 325 -40.48 -18.08 -10.56
CA ARG A 325 -39.35 -17.17 -10.37
C ARG A 325 -38.22 -17.48 -11.34
N VAL A 326 -37.76 -18.74 -11.44
CA VAL A 326 -36.67 -19.12 -12.34
C VAL A 326 -37.00 -18.74 -13.79
N ARG A 327 -38.24 -19.01 -14.25
CA ARG A 327 -38.70 -18.60 -15.59
C ARG A 327 -38.70 -17.08 -15.79
N GLN A 328 -39.07 -16.31 -14.77
CA GLN A 328 -39.02 -14.84 -14.84
C GLN A 328 -37.58 -14.35 -15.02
N VAL A 329 -36.64 -14.84 -14.21
CA VAL A 329 -35.22 -14.45 -14.34
C VAL A 329 -34.63 -14.93 -15.68
N GLU A 330 -35.06 -16.09 -16.19
CA GLU A 330 -34.70 -16.55 -17.55
C GLU A 330 -35.21 -15.62 -18.65
N ALA A 331 -36.46 -15.17 -18.55
CA ALA A 331 -37.04 -14.23 -19.50
C ALA A 331 -36.33 -12.86 -19.45
N GLU A 332 -35.96 -12.39 -18.25
CA GLU A 332 -35.18 -11.16 -18.08
C GLU A 332 -33.77 -11.29 -18.67
N ASP A 333 -33.08 -12.40 -18.41
CA ASP A 333 -31.73 -12.64 -18.93
C ASP A 333 -31.72 -12.86 -20.44
N ALA A 334 -32.79 -13.41 -21.04
CA ALA A 334 -32.90 -13.56 -22.49
C ALA A 334 -32.85 -12.22 -23.24
N THR A 335 -33.07 -11.09 -22.56
CA THR A 335 -32.90 -9.75 -23.14
C THR A 335 -31.44 -9.28 -23.18
N LYS A 336 -30.53 -10.00 -22.52
CA LYS A 336 -29.11 -9.66 -22.37
C LYS A 336 -28.26 -10.71 -23.08
N GLU A 337 -27.36 -10.28 -23.96
CA GLU A 337 -26.50 -11.19 -24.70
C GLU A 337 -25.49 -11.90 -23.77
N ASN A 338 -25.41 -13.23 -23.83
CA ASN A 338 -24.48 -14.06 -23.06
C ASN A 338 -24.53 -13.85 -21.54
N TYR A 339 -25.68 -13.51 -20.99
CA TYR A 339 -25.87 -13.26 -19.57
C TYR A 339 -26.75 -14.33 -18.93
N ARG A 340 -26.36 -14.80 -17.74
CA ARG A 340 -27.16 -15.72 -16.92
C ARG A 340 -27.02 -15.28 -15.47
N THR A 341 -28.12 -14.90 -14.86
CA THR A 341 -28.23 -14.68 -13.43
C THR A 341 -28.34 -16.05 -12.75
N TYR A 342 -27.28 -16.47 -12.08
CA TYR A 342 -27.22 -17.75 -11.38
C TYR A 342 -27.07 -17.59 -9.86
N TRP A 343 -27.45 -16.42 -9.33
CA TRP A 343 -27.22 -16.06 -7.95
C TRP A 343 -28.41 -15.34 -7.35
N ARG A 344 -28.42 -15.31 -6.03
CA ARG A 344 -29.31 -14.49 -5.21
C ARG A 344 -28.48 -13.67 -4.25
N THR A 345 -28.97 -12.49 -3.90
CA THR A 345 -28.33 -11.64 -2.89
C THR A 345 -28.97 -11.86 -1.53
N THR A 346 -28.18 -11.80 -0.47
CA THR A 346 -28.71 -11.63 0.88
C THR A 346 -29.26 -10.23 1.06
N ASP A 347 -30.04 -10.04 2.13
CA ASP A 347 -30.26 -8.70 2.66
C ASP A 347 -28.93 -8.08 3.10
N TRP A 348 -28.91 -6.76 3.21
CA TRP A 348 -27.77 -6.06 3.79
C TRP A 348 -27.62 -6.44 5.27
N CYS A 349 -26.39 -6.65 5.71
CA CYS A 349 -26.11 -6.77 7.14
C CYS A 349 -26.42 -5.45 7.87
N GLU A 350 -26.50 -5.52 9.20
CA GLU A 350 -26.53 -4.32 10.04
C GLU A 350 -25.32 -3.44 9.74
N ALA A 351 -25.52 -2.12 9.82
CA ALA A 351 -24.45 -1.17 9.60
C ALA A 351 -23.38 -1.33 10.69
N SER A 352 -22.12 -1.24 10.31
CA SER A 352 -20.99 -1.24 11.24
C SER A 352 -21.07 -0.06 12.20
N ASP A 353 -20.27 -0.14 13.27
CA ASP A 353 -19.87 1.03 14.03
C ASP A 353 -19.21 2.07 13.12
N ALA A 354 -19.25 3.33 13.58
CA ALA A 354 -18.64 4.44 12.89
C ALA A 354 -17.11 4.32 12.95
N ALA A 355 -16.46 4.28 11.79
CA ALA A 355 -15.01 4.12 11.66
C ALA A 355 -14.43 5.22 10.77
N GLY A 356 -13.39 5.90 11.26
CA GLY A 356 -12.65 6.91 10.52
C GLY A 356 -11.15 6.68 10.65
N VAL A 357 -10.41 7.23 9.69
CA VAL A 357 -8.96 7.42 9.84
C VAL A 357 -8.77 8.88 10.18
N GLU A 358 -8.16 9.17 11.33
CA GLU A 358 -7.81 10.53 11.70
C GLU A 358 -6.86 11.10 10.64
N VAL A 359 -6.98 12.40 10.34
CA VAL A 359 -5.95 13.06 9.52
C VAL A 359 -4.68 12.95 10.34
N PRO A 360 -3.63 12.28 9.85
CA PRO A 360 -2.38 12.26 10.57
C PRO A 360 -1.82 13.67 10.44
N SER A 361 -2.10 14.49 11.44
CA SER A 361 -1.46 15.77 11.69
C SER A 361 -0.69 15.61 12.99
N ASP A 362 0.61 15.83 12.94
CA ASP A 362 1.45 15.74 14.13
C ASP A 362 2.28 17.02 14.27
N LEU A 363 2.68 17.28 15.50
CA LEU A 363 3.47 18.44 15.87
C LEU A 363 4.71 17.94 16.61
N PHE A 364 5.87 18.16 16.01
CA PHE A 364 7.14 17.93 16.67
C PHE A 364 7.68 19.27 17.11
N VAL A 365 8.16 19.33 18.34
CA VAL A 365 8.68 20.56 18.92
C VAL A 365 10.18 20.43 19.13
N GLY A 366 10.88 21.51 18.83
CA GLY A 366 12.32 21.63 18.96
C GLY A 366 12.71 22.53 20.13
N SER A 367 13.88 23.12 20.02
CA SER A 367 14.43 24.02 21.03
C SER A 367 13.61 25.29 21.19
N VAL A 368 13.61 25.82 22.42
CA VAL A 368 13.12 27.16 22.75
C VAL A 368 14.31 28.09 22.97
N THR A 369 14.23 29.30 22.42
CA THR A 369 15.16 30.40 22.65
C THR A 369 14.49 31.41 23.57
N GLN A 370 15.06 31.59 24.77
CA GLN A 370 14.57 32.57 25.74
C GLN A 370 14.84 34.01 25.28
N PRO A 371 13.99 34.98 25.67
CA PRO A 371 14.21 36.39 25.33
C PRO A 371 15.46 36.91 26.05
N THR A 372 16.07 37.95 25.48
CA THR A 372 17.29 38.50 26.09
C THR A 372 16.91 39.31 27.33
N MET A 373 17.25 38.80 28.51
CA MET A 373 16.98 39.50 29.76
C MET A 373 18.00 40.62 30.01
N ALA A 374 17.56 41.69 30.67
CA ALA A 374 18.37 42.74 31.26
C ALA A 374 18.08 42.83 32.75
N SER A 375 19.15 42.80 33.53
CA SER A 375 19.11 43.12 34.94
C SER A 375 18.85 44.61 35.15
N VAL A 376 17.76 44.94 35.85
CA VAL A 376 17.49 46.31 36.27
C VAL A 376 17.46 46.41 37.78
N ASN A 377 18.25 47.34 38.32
CA ASN A 377 18.23 47.70 39.73
C ASN A 377 16.99 48.53 40.04
N VAL A 378 15.98 47.92 40.66
CA VAL A 378 14.77 48.60 41.13
C VAL A 378 15.01 49.06 42.58
N ALA A 379 14.88 50.36 42.82
CA ALA A 379 15.22 51.06 44.06
C ALA A 379 14.93 50.27 45.36
N GLY A 380 15.98 49.62 45.89
CA GLY A 380 15.99 48.98 47.21
C GLY A 380 15.59 47.49 47.26
N LYS A 381 15.41 46.81 46.11
CA LYS A 381 15.21 45.35 46.06
C LYS A 381 16.13 44.70 45.03
N SER A 382 16.33 43.40 45.22
CA SER A 382 17.12 42.48 44.40
C SER A 382 17.01 42.77 42.90
N GLU A 383 18.10 42.52 42.18
CA GLU A 383 18.19 42.58 40.73
C GLU A 383 16.98 41.85 40.09
N VAL A 384 16.12 42.59 39.40
CA VAL A 384 14.97 42.02 38.68
C VAL A 384 15.38 41.91 37.22
N GLU A 385 15.31 40.69 36.68
CA GLU A 385 15.49 40.45 35.26
C GLU A 385 14.21 40.83 34.52
N ILE A 386 14.31 41.75 33.58
CA ILE A 386 13.23 42.13 32.68
C ILE A 386 13.68 41.93 31.22
N PRO A 387 12.79 41.56 30.29
CA PRO A 387 13.14 41.50 28.88
C PRO A 387 13.74 42.83 28.40
N ARG A 388 14.81 42.78 27.60
CA ARG A 388 15.47 44.00 27.07
C ARG A 388 14.55 44.85 26.22
N ARG A 389 13.58 44.24 25.56
CA ARG A 389 12.55 44.91 24.78
C ARG A 389 11.19 44.34 25.12
N ALA A 390 10.15 45.16 24.99
CA ALA A 390 8.77 44.74 25.27
C ALA A 390 8.24 43.68 24.28
N ASP A 391 8.88 43.55 23.11
CA ASP A 391 8.58 42.57 22.05
C ASP A 391 9.55 41.37 22.03
N ASP A 392 10.48 41.31 22.99
CA ASP A 392 11.39 40.19 23.18
C ASP A 392 10.64 39.11 23.96
N GLU A 393 10.08 38.15 23.23
CA GLU A 393 9.36 37.00 23.76
C GLU A 393 10.14 35.73 23.41
N ALA A 394 9.88 34.65 24.14
CA ALA A 394 10.47 33.35 23.83
C ALA A 394 10.01 32.89 22.43
N GLU A 395 10.94 32.31 21.67
CA GLU A 395 10.69 31.72 20.36
C GLU A 395 10.96 30.23 20.41
N GLY A 396 10.17 29.44 19.70
CA GLY A 396 10.36 27.99 19.62
C GLY A 396 10.44 27.51 18.18
N ASP A 397 11.22 26.46 17.93
CA ASP A 397 11.22 25.76 16.66
C ASP A 397 10.16 24.65 16.66
N LEU A 398 9.37 24.57 15.60
CA LEU A 398 8.29 23.59 15.47
C LEU A 398 8.25 23.02 14.06
N VAL A 399 7.97 21.72 13.95
CA VAL A 399 7.68 21.05 12.68
C VAL A 399 6.23 20.63 12.66
N ALA A 400 5.46 21.25 11.78
CA ALA A 400 4.11 20.79 11.46
C ALA A 400 4.19 19.66 10.45
N LEU A 401 3.54 18.54 10.73
CA LEU A 401 3.48 17.42 9.82
C LEU A 401 2.06 17.27 9.31
N LEU A 402 1.83 17.61 8.04
CA LEU A 402 0.53 17.49 7.41
C LEU A 402 0.52 16.37 6.39
N TRP A 403 -0.59 15.65 6.31
CA TRP A 403 -0.81 14.75 5.20
C TRP A 403 -0.98 15.51 3.88
N GLY A 404 0.00 15.36 2.99
CA GLY A 404 -0.02 15.92 1.65
C GLY A 404 -0.65 14.98 0.65
N GLY A 405 -1.91 15.20 0.33
CA GLY A 405 -2.53 14.50 -0.79
C GLY A 405 -3.85 15.14 -1.13
N ARG A 406 -4.05 15.52 -2.41
CA ARG A 406 -5.39 15.84 -2.89
C ARG A 406 -6.22 14.56 -2.82
N TYR A 407 -6.96 14.40 -1.73
CA TYR A 407 -7.93 13.33 -1.57
C TYR A 407 -8.89 13.32 -2.74
N GLY A 408 -8.92 12.21 -3.48
CA GLY A 408 -9.89 11.96 -4.55
C GLY A 408 -9.33 11.80 -5.98
N GLN A 409 -8.05 12.08 -6.26
CA GLN A 409 -7.50 11.93 -7.64
C GLN A 409 -6.47 10.81 -7.84
N LEU A 410 -6.03 10.14 -6.77
CA LEU A 410 -5.13 8.98 -6.86
C LEU A 410 -5.71 7.83 -7.69
N ALA A 411 -7.04 7.72 -7.79
CA ALA A 411 -7.70 6.65 -8.56
C ALA A 411 -7.75 6.91 -10.07
N THR A 412 -7.63 8.15 -10.54
CA THR A 412 -7.87 8.49 -11.96
C THR A 412 -6.65 9.01 -12.71
N ASN A 413 -5.58 9.45 -12.02
CA ASN A 413 -4.37 9.90 -12.71
C ASN A 413 -3.07 9.57 -11.94
N PRO A 414 -2.42 8.43 -12.23
CA PRO A 414 -1.16 8.03 -11.58
C PRO A 414 0.05 8.93 -11.90
N ARG A 415 -0.13 10.00 -12.69
CA ARG A 415 0.91 10.95 -13.09
C ARG A 415 0.87 12.31 -12.37
N ALA A 416 -0.11 12.56 -11.50
CA ALA A 416 -0.06 13.74 -10.65
C ALA A 416 0.95 13.49 -9.51
N ASP A 417 2.15 14.05 -9.68
CA ASP A 417 3.09 14.64 -8.72
C ASP A 417 2.66 14.90 -7.25
N THR A 418 1.41 14.71 -6.87
CA THR A 418 0.97 14.60 -5.48
C THR A 418 1.43 13.30 -4.86
N TYR A 419 2.52 13.36 -4.09
CA TYR A 419 3.01 12.28 -3.24
C TYR A 419 2.12 12.17 -2.00
N PRO A 420 1.35 11.07 -1.82
CA PRO A 420 0.64 10.81 -0.56
C PRO A 420 1.68 10.50 0.52
N ALA A 421 2.19 11.57 1.13
CA ALA A 421 3.26 11.54 2.11
C ALA A 421 2.96 12.57 3.21
N MET A 422 3.54 12.33 4.37
CA MET A 422 3.59 13.33 5.42
C MET A 422 4.56 14.43 4.99
N ILE A 423 4.07 15.67 4.93
CA ILE A 423 4.82 16.85 4.50
C ILE A 423 5.26 17.59 5.75
N PRO A 424 6.56 17.63 6.08
CA PRO A 424 7.06 18.42 7.18
C PRO A 424 7.19 19.88 6.77
N GLY A 425 6.79 20.79 7.66
CA GLY A 425 6.96 22.23 7.53
C GLY A 425 7.56 22.79 8.80
N GLU A 426 8.81 23.25 8.70
CA GLU A 426 9.47 23.98 9.78
C GLU A 426 8.89 25.38 9.92
N HIS A 427 8.63 25.80 11.16
CA HIS A 427 8.15 27.13 11.48
C HIS A 427 8.66 27.58 12.83
N LYS A 428 9.13 28.84 12.89
CA LYS A 428 9.42 29.51 14.16
C LYS A 428 8.13 30.07 14.73
N VAL A 429 7.87 29.75 15.98
CA VAL A 429 6.62 30.10 16.66
C VAL A 429 6.88 30.92 17.92
N ARG A 430 5.91 31.75 18.28
CA ARG A 430 5.84 32.51 19.53
C ARG A 430 4.51 32.23 20.19
N ARG A 431 4.31 32.77 21.40
CA ARG A 431 3.01 32.72 22.06
C ARG A 431 1.95 33.38 21.17
N GLY A 432 0.83 32.70 20.96
CA GLY A 432 -0.28 33.15 20.12
C GLY A 432 -0.09 32.91 18.62
N THR A 433 1.01 32.30 18.18
CA THR A 433 1.20 31.95 16.76
C THR A 433 0.15 30.93 16.31
N VAL A 434 -0.57 31.26 15.24
CA VAL A 434 -1.46 30.32 14.55
C VAL A 434 -0.64 29.50 13.56
N LEU A 435 -0.79 28.17 13.60
CA LEU A 435 -0.04 27.21 12.78
C LEU A 435 -0.64 27.06 11.37
N ASN A 436 -1.02 28.19 10.78
CA ASN A 436 -1.46 28.30 9.39
C ASN A 436 -0.45 29.17 8.64
N PHE A 437 0.50 28.53 7.97
CA PHE A 437 1.65 29.21 7.37
C PHE A 437 2.02 28.60 6.03
N THR A 438 2.74 29.37 5.22
CA THR A 438 3.26 28.90 3.93
C THR A 438 4.77 28.81 4.02
N THR A 439 5.34 27.65 3.71
CA THR A 439 6.79 27.46 3.65
C THR A 439 7.18 26.49 2.54
N ASN A 440 8.46 26.45 2.19
CA ASN A 440 8.97 25.40 1.34
C ASN A 440 9.09 24.13 2.18
N ALA A 441 8.53 23.03 1.69
CA ALA A 441 8.58 21.74 2.38
C ALA A 441 9.51 20.79 1.64
N GLU A 442 10.28 20.00 2.38
CA GLU A 442 11.17 19.00 1.83
C GLU A 442 10.65 17.61 2.16
N ILE A 443 10.48 16.78 1.14
CA ILE A 443 10.00 15.41 1.29
C ILE A 443 11.03 14.48 0.69
N VAL A 444 11.53 13.56 1.50
CA VAL A 444 12.33 12.44 0.98
C VAL A 444 11.38 11.48 0.27
N HIS A 445 11.59 11.31 -1.03
CA HIS A 445 10.88 10.27 -1.76
C HIS A 445 11.30 8.90 -1.21
N PRO A 446 10.38 8.07 -0.68
CA PRO A 446 10.72 6.83 0.04
C PRO A 446 11.32 5.71 -0.84
N MET A 447 11.67 6.01 -2.09
CA MET A 447 12.30 5.07 -3.02
C MET A 447 13.59 5.59 -3.60
N THR A 448 13.51 6.76 -4.24
CA THR A 448 14.69 7.35 -4.87
C THR A 448 15.62 7.91 -3.81
N HIS A 449 15.11 8.10 -2.58
CA HIS A 449 15.76 8.83 -1.50
C HIS A 449 16.18 10.24 -1.91
N GLU A 450 15.59 10.75 -3.00
CA GLU A 450 15.78 12.12 -3.44
C GLU A 450 14.88 13.03 -2.61
N ILE A 451 15.45 14.13 -2.15
CA ILE A 451 14.71 15.21 -1.50
C ILE A 451 13.97 15.98 -2.59
N LYS A 452 12.65 16.03 -2.48
CA LYS A 452 11.78 16.86 -3.32
C LYS A 452 11.35 18.07 -2.54
N GLN A 453 11.58 19.25 -3.12
CA GLN A 453 11.13 20.50 -2.55
C GLN A 453 9.74 20.86 -3.11
N LEU A 454 8.81 21.15 -2.23
CA LEU A 454 7.51 21.73 -2.54
C LEU A 454 7.57 23.22 -2.23
N GLU A 455 7.57 24.04 -3.26
CA GLU A 455 7.60 25.49 -3.09
C GLU A 455 6.26 26.03 -2.59
N ASN A 456 6.31 26.94 -1.61
CA ASN A 456 5.13 27.63 -1.08
C ASN A 456 3.98 26.68 -0.68
N TYR A 457 4.29 25.59 0.01
CA TYR A 457 3.28 24.67 0.50
C TYR A 457 2.48 25.34 1.62
N ASP A 458 1.15 25.31 1.51
CA ASP A 458 0.22 25.94 2.44
C ASP A 458 -0.15 24.95 3.55
N PHE A 459 0.40 25.16 4.74
CA PHE A 459 0.09 24.38 5.94
C PHE A 459 -1.14 24.96 6.61
N LYS A 460 -2.21 24.14 6.72
CA LYS A 460 -3.43 24.47 7.45
C LYS A 460 -3.65 23.47 8.58
N MET A 461 -3.04 23.76 9.73
CA MET A 461 -3.21 22.94 10.94
C MET A 461 -4.40 23.42 11.79
N ASP A 462 -4.86 24.66 11.58
CA ASP A 462 -5.90 25.32 12.38
C ASP A 462 -5.64 25.27 13.90
N ALA A 463 -4.36 25.20 14.29
CA ALA A 463 -3.90 25.13 15.67
C ALA A 463 -3.25 26.45 16.12
N VAL A 464 -3.21 26.72 17.42
CA VAL A 464 -2.56 27.91 18.01
C VAL A 464 -1.64 27.55 19.16
N VAL A 465 -0.45 28.14 19.17
CA VAL A 465 0.50 28.02 20.28
C VAL A 465 0.02 28.89 21.43
N VAL A 466 -0.34 28.28 22.56
CA VAL A 466 -0.85 28.97 23.75
C VAL A 466 0.27 29.53 24.60
N ASP A 467 1.32 28.74 24.81
CA ASP A 467 2.48 29.11 25.61
C ASP A 467 3.68 28.22 25.28
N LEU A 468 4.87 28.69 25.62
CA LEU A 468 6.11 27.92 25.45
C LEU A 468 7.13 28.24 26.55
N ARG A 469 7.86 27.23 27.00
CA ARG A 469 8.91 27.32 28.02
C ARG A 469 10.10 26.42 27.68
N GLY A 470 11.21 26.56 28.42
CA GLY A 470 12.47 25.88 28.14
C GLY A 470 13.48 26.81 27.45
N GLY A 471 14.67 26.31 27.16
CA GLY A 471 15.74 27.14 26.58
C GLY A 471 16.60 27.88 27.62
N GLU A 472 16.23 27.88 28.90
CA GLU A 472 17.09 28.44 29.95
C GLU A 472 18.38 27.64 30.10
N VAL A 473 19.50 28.33 30.31
CA VAL A 473 20.80 27.67 30.55
C VAL A 473 20.76 26.93 31.88
N LEU A 474 21.12 25.65 31.87
CA LEU A 474 21.14 24.85 33.08
C LEU A 474 22.24 25.33 34.04
N PRO A 475 22.03 25.23 35.37
CA PRO A 475 23.03 25.64 36.35
C PRO A 475 24.38 24.94 36.11
N ASN A 476 25.48 25.70 36.24
CA ASN A 476 26.87 25.27 36.02
C ASN A 476 27.32 25.12 34.55
N GLU A 477 26.49 25.47 33.56
CA GLU A 477 26.84 25.38 32.14
C GLU A 477 27.26 26.72 31.51
N GLU A 478 27.06 27.85 32.21
CA GLU A 478 27.29 29.22 31.72
C GLU A 478 28.69 29.50 31.16
N LYS A 479 29.70 28.70 31.54
CA LYS A 479 31.09 28.89 31.13
C LYS A 479 31.52 28.02 29.95
N LYS A 480 30.64 27.18 29.40
CA LYS A 480 30.96 26.34 28.25
C LYS A 480 30.63 27.05 26.94
N ASP A 481 31.37 26.73 25.88
CA ASP A 481 31.14 27.27 24.53
C ASP A 481 29.76 26.90 23.98
N LYS A 482 29.16 25.81 24.47
CA LYS A 482 27.80 25.36 24.17
C LYS A 482 27.10 24.96 25.48
N PRO A 483 26.47 25.92 26.19
CA PRO A 483 25.76 25.60 27.41
C PRO A 483 24.59 24.66 27.12
N LEU A 484 24.35 23.69 28.00
CA LEU A 484 23.13 22.89 27.94
C LEU A 484 21.94 23.76 28.35
N THR A 485 20.89 23.74 27.55
CA THR A 485 19.63 24.42 27.82
C THR A 485 18.57 23.44 28.31
N ALA A 486 17.62 23.92 29.09
CA ALA A 486 16.42 23.16 29.43
C ALA A 486 15.65 22.82 28.15
N PRO A 487 15.03 21.63 28.07
CA PRO A 487 14.26 21.22 26.89
C PRO A 487 13.04 22.11 26.70
N GLY A 488 12.70 22.36 25.44
CA GLY A 488 11.48 23.07 25.05
C GLY A 488 10.21 22.32 25.42
N GLU A 489 9.19 23.05 25.85
CA GLU A 489 7.84 22.53 26.06
C GLU A 489 6.81 23.53 25.55
N PHE A 490 5.85 23.02 24.78
CA PHE A 490 4.88 23.82 24.04
C PHE A 490 3.47 23.40 24.45
N ALA A 491 2.65 24.38 24.76
CA ALA A 491 1.22 24.22 24.92
C ALA A 491 0.52 24.67 23.63
N VAL A 492 -0.28 23.79 23.03
CA VAL A 492 -0.96 24.02 21.75
C VAL A 492 -2.44 23.70 21.90
N ILE A 493 -3.31 24.50 21.29
CA ILE A 493 -4.70 24.13 21.05
C ILE A 493 -4.82 23.71 19.58
N ASP A 494 -5.25 22.49 19.31
CA ASP A 494 -5.42 21.97 17.95
C ASP A 494 -6.73 22.47 17.27
N ALA A 495 -6.97 22.04 16.03
CA ALA A 495 -8.16 22.40 15.25
C ALA A 495 -9.48 21.96 15.90
N ASP A 496 -9.44 20.89 16.69
CA ASP A 496 -10.60 20.33 17.38
C ASP A 496 -10.82 20.99 18.77
N GLY A 497 -9.93 21.90 19.18
CA GLY A 497 -9.98 22.59 20.46
C GLY A 497 -9.36 21.82 21.61
N ASN A 498 -8.65 20.72 21.35
CA ASN A 498 -7.94 19.97 22.39
C ASN A 498 -6.69 20.73 22.83
N PHE A 499 -6.44 20.74 24.14
CA PHE A 499 -5.20 21.27 24.71
C PHE A 499 -4.13 20.17 24.76
N ILE A 500 -3.06 20.36 24.00
CA ILE A 500 -1.96 19.41 23.84
C ILE A 500 -0.69 20.04 24.40
N VAL A 501 0.04 19.28 25.21
CA VAL A 501 1.39 19.67 25.66
C VAL A 501 2.40 18.75 24.99
N ARG A 502 3.42 19.32 24.34
CA ARG A 502 4.51 18.59 23.70
C ARG A 502 5.85 19.00 24.30
N ASN A 503 6.68 18.02 24.60
CA ASN A 503 8.04 18.21 25.11
C ASN A 503 9.05 17.85 24.02
N GLU A 504 10.11 18.64 23.89
CA GLU A 504 11.21 18.43 22.96
C GLU A 504 11.77 17.00 23.06
N LEU A 505 11.98 16.48 24.27
CA LEU A 505 12.58 15.16 24.49
C LEU A 505 11.71 14.03 23.94
N ASP A 506 10.39 14.14 24.06
CA ASP A 506 9.45 13.13 23.57
C ASP A 506 9.34 13.17 22.04
N THR A 507 9.62 14.33 21.42
CA THR A 507 9.48 14.54 19.98
C THR A 507 10.81 14.60 19.21
N ILE A 508 11.95 14.53 19.90
CA ILE A 508 13.27 14.84 19.32
C ILE A 508 13.64 13.95 18.13
N GLU A 509 13.33 12.65 18.19
CA GLU A 509 13.56 11.73 17.08
C GLU A 509 12.70 12.11 15.87
N GLY A 510 11.43 12.43 16.11
CA GLY A 510 10.50 12.83 15.09
C GLY A 510 10.83 14.18 14.46
N PHE A 511 11.34 15.12 15.26
CA PHE A 511 11.83 16.42 14.82
C PHE A 511 13.07 16.24 13.92
N ARG A 512 14.12 15.56 14.41
CA ARG A 512 15.38 15.34 13.68
C ARG A 512 15.22 14.57 12.39
N MET A 513 14.34 13.56 12.35
CA MET A 513 14.07 12.80 11.12
C MET A 513 13.44 13.65 10.01
N ARG A 514 12.96 14.86 10.31
CA ARG A 514 12.15 15.68 9.41
C ARG A 514 12.74 17.06 9.14
N THR A 515 13.67 17.51 9.96
CA THR A 515 14.47 18.71 9.74
C THR A 515 15.79 18.32 9.08
N PHE A 516 15.87 18.41 7.74
CA PHE A 516 17.07 18.03 6.98
C PHE A 516 18.23 19.05 7.07
N ALA A 517 17.96 20.22 7.68
CA ALA A 517 18.81 21.39 7.60
C ALA A 517 20.18 21.22 8.31
N ASP A 518 20.23 20.57 9.47
CA ASP A 518 21.47 20.54 10.25
C ASP A 518 22.55 19.63 9.67
N GLU A 519 22.16 18.48 9.09
CA GLU A 519 23.14 17.53 8.55
C GLU A 519 23.71 17.98 7.20
N THR A 520 22.92 18.67 6.37
CA THR A 520 23.41 19.18 5.09
C THR A 520 24.35 20.36 5.27
N GLU A 521 24.08 21.30 6.17
CA GLU A 521 25.02 22.39 6.48
C GLU A 521 26.29 21.87 7.17
N ALA A 522 26.18 20.95 8.14
CA ALA A 522 27.34 20.36 8.79
C ALA A 522 28.19 19.52 7.81
N ALA A 523 27.56 18.74 6.94
CA ALA A 523 28.26 17.96 5.92
C ALA A 523 28.86 18.85 4.83
N MET A 524 28.19 19.92 4.40
CA MET A 524 28.76 20.89 3.45
C MET A 524 29.90 21.69 4.06
N ALA A 525 29.81 22.08 5.34
CA ALA A 525 30.89 22.73 6.06
C ALA A 525 32.09 21.80 6.26
N ALA A 526 31.86 20.51 6.52
CA ALA A 526 32.91 19.50 6.63
C ALA A 526 33.50 19.09 5.27
N ALA A 527 32.72 19.20 4.18
CA ALA A 527 33.15 18.87 2.82
C ALA A 527 33.84 20.04 2.09
N GLN A 528 33.86 21.25 2.65
CA GLN A 528 34.75 22.29 2.14
C GLN A 528 36.20 21.84 2.39
N PRO A 529 36.98 21.55 1.34
CA PRO A 529 38.37 21.18 1.52
C PRO A 529 39.04 22.35 2.21
N SER A 530 39.53 22.12 3.43
CA SER A 530 40.43 23.02 4.14
C SER A 530 41.48 23.49 3.14
N MET A 531 41.29 24.70 2.61
CA MET A 531 42.19 25.35 1.67
C MET A 531 43.53 25.46 2.40
N GLY A 532 44.38 24.47 2.16
CA GLY A 532 45.70 24.38 2.73
C GLY A 532 46.42 25.68 2.45
N TYR A 533 46.82 26.36 3.51
CA TYR A 533 47.79 27.44 3.45
C TYR A 533 48.96 27.00 2.55
N PRO A 534 49.20 27.66 1.41
CA PRO A 534 50.36 27.39 0.59
C PRO A 534 51.52 28.18 1.20
N GLY A 535 52.32 27.56 2.06
CA GLY A 535 53.47 28.25 2.63
C GLY A 535 54.26 27.46 3.64
N GLY A 536 55.24 26.69 3.17
CA GLY A 536 56.24 26.07 4.04
C GLY A 536 57.32 25.37 3.23
N ALA A 537 58.39 26.11 2.94
CA ALA A 537 59.56 25.67 2.18
C ALA A 537 60.25 24.42 2.76
N PRO A 538 60.88 23.58 1.92
CA PRO A 538 61.67 22.44 2.39
C PRO A 538 63.08 22.90 2.77
N GLY A 539 63.44 22.74 4.04
CA GLY A 539 64.84 22.67 4.46
C GLY A 539 65.15 23.38 5.77
N MET A 540 65.50 22.60 6.79
CA MET A 540 66.74 22.73 7.58
C MET A 540 66.75 21.71 8.73
N ALA A 541 67.95 21.22 9.01
CA ALA A 541 68.33 20.14 9.91
C ALA A 541 67.99 20.38 11.40
N PRO A 542 68.03 19.34 12.26
CA PRO A 542 67.75 19.47 13.68
C PRO A 542 68.98 20.05 14.40
N GLY A 543 68.80 21.18 15.05
CA GLY A 543 69.76 21.77 15.98
C GLY A 543 69.12 21.89 17.37
N GLU A 544 69.65 21.10 18.31
CA GLU A 544 69.47 21.28 19.75
C GLU A 544 69.82 22.72 20.17
N GLY A 545 69.03 23.33 21.05
CA GLY A 545 69.32 24.67 21.53
C GLY A 545 68.28 25.20 22.49
N GLN A 546 68.66 25.16 23.75
CA GLN A 546 67.93 25.52 24.96
C GLN A 546 67.83 27.06 25.12
N ILE A 547 66.99 27.48 26.07
CA ILE A 547 67.03 28.71 26.92
C ILE A 547 65.94 29.79 26.64
N PRO A 548 65.34 30.40 27.71
CA PRO A 548 64.04 31.06 27.70
C PRO A 548 64.07 32.58 27.93
N GLY A 549 62.88 33.20 27.79
CA GLY A 549 62.46 34.39 28.53
C GLY A 549 62.79 35.73 27.86
N MET A 550 61.76 36.55 27.61
CA MET A 550 61.78 37.98 27.93
C MET A 550 60.40 38.61 27.78
N GLU A 551 59.98 39.22 28.88
CA GLU A 551 58.97 40.26 28.98
C GLU A 551 59.37 41.51 28.16
N GLY A 552 58.39 42.34 27.80
CA GLY A 552 58.64 43.77 27.59
C GLY A 552 57.86 44.46 26.49
N SER A 553 56.73 45.07 26.88
CA SER A 553 56.41 46.51 26.74
C SER A 553 56.49 47.26 25.39
N TYR A 554 55.73 48.37 25.37
CA TYR A 554 55.60 49.46 24.38
C TYR A 554 54.51 49.20 23.32
N ASP A 555 53.33 49.80 23.36
CA ASP A 555 52.93 51.21 23.51
C ASP A 555 53.20 52.07 22.26
N ALA A 556 52.13 52.75 21.84
CA ALA A 556 52.07 54.01 21.09
C ALA A 556 52.32 54.06 19.55
N MET A 557 51.27 54.53 18.88
CA MET A 557 51.22 55.63 17.88
C MET A 557 51.20 55.36 16.36
N MET A 558 50.48 56.29 15.72
CA MET A 558 50.26 56.58 14.29
C MET A 558 48.97 55.94 13.73
N GLY A 559 47.93 56.65 13.30
CA GLY A 559 47.82 58.04 12.85
C GLY A 559 47.45 58.07 11.36
N GLY A 560 46.31 58.70 11.03
CA GLY A 560 45.85 58.96 9.64
C GLY A 560 44.53 58.24 9.35
N GLY A 561 43.39 58.88 9.06
CA GLY A 561 43.19 60.14 8.36
C GLY A 561 42.54 59.83 7.01
N GLY A 562 41.21 59.95 6.92
CA GLY A 562 40.47 59.72 5.67
C GLY A 562 38.98 60.03 5.82
N LEU A 563 38.58 61.19 5.29
CA LEU A 563 37.23 61.77 5.22
C LEU A 563 36.36 61.10 4.12
N PRO A 564 35.03 61.43 4.03
CA PRO A 564 33.99 60.51 3.61
C PRO A 564 33.64 60.61 2.11
N GLY A 565 33.18 59.49 1.55
CA GLY A 565 32.60 59.41 0.20
C GLY A 565 31.08 59.29 0.26
N ASP A 566 30.40 60.38 -0.08
CA ASP A 566 28.98 60.40 -0.44
C ASP A 566 28.75 59.73 -1.80
N GLY A 567 27.78 58.80 -1.86
CA GLY A 567 27.32 58.17 -3.09
C GLY A 567 25.83 57.79 -2.99
N PRO A 568 24.94 58.29 -3.86
CA PRO A 568 23.50 58.16 -3.69
C PRO A 568 22.96 56.86 -4.28
N THR A 569 22.32 56.02 -3.44
CA THR A 569 21.56 54.85 -3.90
C THR A 569 20.12 55.25 -4.25
N ARG A 570 19.81 55.14 -5.54
CA ARG A 570 18.47 55.29 -6.13
C ARG A 570 17.54 54.18 -5.60
N ARG A 571 16.43 54.56 -4.98
CA ARG A 571 15.29 53.68 -4.70
C ARG A 571 14.42 53.49 -5.96
N PRO A 572 13.99 52.27 -6.32
CA PRO A 572 12.96 52.08 -7.34
C PRO A 572 11.56 52.38 -6.78
N ARG A 573 10.76 53.09 -7.58
CA ARG A 573 9.36 53.45 -7.32
C ARG A 573 8.45 52.22 -7.48
N ARG A 574 7.59 51.97 -6.50
CA ARG A 574 6.39 51.10 -6.64
C ARG A 574 5.32 51.81 -7.48
N PRO A 575 4.61 51.11 -8.39
CA PRO A 575 3.41 51.64 -9.03
C PRO A 575 2.20 51.54 -8.10
N ARG A 576 1.43 52.64 -8.06
CA ARG A 576 0.07 52.74 -7.50
C ARG A 576 -0.89 51.96 -8.40
N ASN A 577 -1.62 51.00 -7.86
CA ASN A 577 -2.83 50.48 -8.48
C ASN A 577 -4.05 51.20 -7.89
N GLN A 578 -4.82 51.82 -8.76
CA GLN A 578 -6.18 52.32 -8.50
C GLN A 578 -7.16 51.19 -8.83
N GLY A 579 -8.29 51.14 -8.11
CA GLY A 579 -9.37 50.17 -8.28
C GLY A 579 -10.10 50.27 -9.63
N PRO A 580 -11.34 49.77 -9.75
CA PRO A 580 -12.39 49.70 -8.72
C PRO A 580 -12.48 48.40 -7.94
#